data_AF-A0A5J4NMS4-F1
#
_entry.id   AF-A0A5J4NMS4-F1
#
_cell.length_a   1.000
_cell.length_b   1.000
_cell.length_c   1.000
_cell.angle_alpha   90.00
_cell.angle_beta   90.00
_cell.angle_gamma   90.00
#
_symmetry.space_group_name_H-M   'P 1'
#
loop_
_entity.id
_entity.type
_entity.pdbx_description
1 polymer ?
#
loop_
_entity_poly.entity_id
_entity_poly.type
_entity_poly.pdbx_seq_one_letter_code
_entity_poly.pdbx_strand_id
1 'polypeptide(L)'
;MSRTQFERIRGFSNAFFGWGGEDDDLYKRVVHHGYRVFRYPNDIARYTMLRHGHETLNQPNPIRTFVRSNNFTHDHFILLKPHQYSRHKLLQQSFKRFAHDGYPETEYTVVSAGPIHDGLYYQISVELMEKNILEKLNITSQ
;
A
#
# COMPACT_ATOMS: atom_id res chain seq x y z
N MET A 1 4.09 -6.43 11.99
CA MET A 1 5.28 -6.95 11.28
C MET A 1 6.50 -6.67 12.13
N SER A 2 7.42 -7.63 12.32
CA SER A 2 8.68 -7.38 13.04
C SER A 2 9.68 -6.64 12.16
N ARG A 3 10.69 -5.99 12.77
CA ARG A 3 11.78 -5.32 12.05
C ARG A 3 12.46 -6.26 11.05
N THR A 4 12.83 -7.47 11.49
CA THR A 4 13.50 -8.47 10.64
C THR A 4 12.63 -8.90 9.45
N GLN A 5 11.31 -9.08 9.64
CA GLN A 5 10.40 -9.39 8.53
C GLN A 5 10.31 -8.22 7.56
N PHE A 6 10.20 -6.98 8.07
CA PHE A 6 10.12 -5.78 7.24
C PHE A 6 11.39 -5.58 6.40
N GLU A 7 12.56 -5.71 7.02
CA GLU A 7 13.86 -5.64 6.33
C GLU A 7 14.00 -6.76 5.31
N ARG A 8 13.56 -7.99 5.64
CA ARG A 8 13.62 -9.14 4.74
C ARG A 8 12.80 -8.95 3.47
N ILE A 9 11.60 -8.38 3.58
CA ILE A 9 10.75 -8.08 2.41
C ILE A 9 11.06 -6.74 1.74
N ARG A 10 12.03 -5.99 2.30
CA ARG A 10 12.44 -4.64 1.88
C ARG A 10 11.36 -3.57 2.04
N GLY A 11 10.40 -3.77 2.93
CA GLY A 11 9.33 -2.81 3.22
C GLY A 11 8.29 -2.64 2.09
N PHE A 12 7.72 -1.44 2.01
CA PHE A 12 6.73 -1.05 1.00
C PHE A 12 7.39 -0.60 -0.32
N SER A 13 6.64 -0.69 -1.42
CA SER A 13 7.04 -0.17 -2.74
C SER A 13 6.91 1.35 -2.79
N ASN A 14 7.92 2.05 -3.29
CA ASN A 14 7.93 3.51 -3.47
C ASN A 14 7.18 3.97 -4.74
N ALA A 15 6.70 3.04 -5.57
CA ALA A 15 6.07 3.34 -6.87
C ALA A 15 4.60 3.79 -6.82
N PHE A 16 3.93 3.67 -5.68
CA PHE A 16 2.49 3.89 -5.60
C PHE A 16 2.19 5.31 -5.10
N PHE A 17 1.93 6.23 -6.04
CA PHE A 17 1.48 7.60 -5.74
C PHE A 17 -0.03 7.76 -6.01
N GLY A 18 -0.79 8.14 -4.98
CA GLY A 18 -2.28 8.14 -4.98
C GLY A 18 -2.89 6.84 -4.46
N TRP A 19 -4.21 6.67 -4.58
CA TRP A 19 -4.94 5.55 -3.98
C TRP A 19 -4.86 4.23 -4.77
N GLY A 20 -4.45 3.16 -4.07
CA GLY A 20 -4.69 1.76 -4.42
C GLY A 20 -3.49 0.99 -4.97
N GLY A 21 -3.40 -0.28 -4.55
CA GLY A 21 -2.49 -1.31 -5.07
C GLY A 21 -1.19 -1.50 -4.27
N GLU A 22 -0.86 -0.60 -3.34
CA GLU A 22 0.36 -0.67 -2.52
C GLU A 22 0.27 -1.80 -1.47
N ASP A 23 -0.90 -1.96 -0.85
CA ASP A 23 -1.18 -3.04 0.10
C ASP A 23 -1.14 -4.41 -0.60
N ASP A 24 -1.63 -4.48 -1.84
CA ASP A 24 -1.58 -5.69 -2.66
C ASP A 24 -0.12 -6.04 -3.05
N ASP A 25 0.71 -5.04 -3.35
CA ASP A 25 2.15 -5.23 -3.62
C ASP A 25 2.88 -5.72 -2.36
N LEU A 26 2.59 -5.13 -1.19
CA LEU A 26 3.10 -5.59 0.09
C LEU A 26 2.72 -7.05 0.35
N TYR A 27 1.46 -7.43 0.11
CA TYR A 27 1.01 -8.81 0.25
C TYR A 27 1.83 -9.76 -0.64
N LYS A 28 2.06 -9.40 -1.90
CA LYS A 28 2.91 -10.20 -2.80
C LYS A 28 4.34 -10.33 -2.29
N ARG A 29 4.92 -9.27 -1.71
CA ARG A 29 6.27 -9.32 -1.09
C ARG A 29 6.32 -10.25 0.11
N VAL A 30 5.30 -10.23 0.96
CA VAL A 30 5.16 -11.11 2.12
C VAL A 30 5.10 -12.58 1.67
N VAL A 31 4.22 -12.91 0.74
CA VAL A 31 4.07 -14.29 0.23
C VAL A 31 5.32 -14.75 -0.53
N HIS A 32 5.96 -13.88 -1.32
CA HIS A 32 7.21 -14.18 -2.03
C HIS A 32 8.34 -14.62 -1.10
N HIS A 33 8.41 -14.05 0.11
CA HIS A 33 9.40 -14.44 1.12
C HIS A 33 8.93 -15.58 2.04
N GLY A 34 7.85 -16.28 1.68
CA GLY A 34 7.34 -17.44 2.41
C GLY A 34 6.60 -17.09 3.71
N TYR A 35 6.31 -15.81 3.95
CA TYR A 35 5.53 -15.40 5.11
C TYR A 35 4.03 -15.57 4.87
N ARG A 36 3.28 -15.74 5.96
CA ARG A 36 1.82 -15.87 5.96
C ARG A 36 1.21 -14.72 6.73
N VAL A 37 0.09 -14.19 6.22
CA VAL A 37 -0.68 -13.16 6.92
C VAL A 37 -1.52 -13.83 8.00
N PHE A 38 -1.26 -13.46 9.25
CA PHE A 38 -2.11 -13.82 10.38
C PHE A 38 -3.17 -12.74 10.60
N ARG A 39 -4.42 -13.16 10.86
CA ARG A 39 -5.53 -12.26 11.18
C ARG A 39 -6.21 -12.78 12.44
N TYR A 40 -6.52 -11.87 13.36
CA TYR A 40 -7.33 -12.20 14.53
C TYR A 40 -8.77 -12.52 14.12
N PRO A 41 -9.48 -13.34 14.93
CA PRO A 41 -10.91 -13.57 14.75
C PRO A 41 -11.73 -12.27 14.66
N ASN A 42 -12.77 -12.29 13.82
CA ASN A 42 -13.57 -11.11 13.48
C ASN A 42 -14.44 -10.58 14.63
N ASP A 43 -14.68 -11.38 15.67
CA ASP A 43 -15.41 -10.99 16.87
C ASP A 43 -14.62 -10.00 17.74
N ILE A 44 -13.30 -10.18 17.82
CA ILE A 44 -12.39 -9.32 18.61
C ILE A 44 -11.69 -8.23 17.79
N ALA A 45 -11.56 -8.38 16.47
CA ALA A 45 -10.79 -7.49 15.60
C ALA A 45 -11.67 -6.60 14.70
N ARG A 46 -12.69 -5.96 15.28
CA ARG A 46 -13.58 -5.03 14.55
C ARG A 46 -13.06 -3.60 14.63
N TYR A 47 -13.02 -2.94 13.48
CA TYR A 47 -12.61 -1.55 13.35
C TYR A 47 -13.76 -0.71 12.80
N THR A 48 -13.85 0.55 13.23
CA THR A 48 -14.82 1.52 12.72
C THR A 48 -14.07 2.67 12.06
N MET A 49 -14.36 2.91 10.79
CA MET A 49 -13.82 4.04 10.03
C MET A 49 -14.42 5.34 10.56
N LEU A 50 -13.56 6.30 10.91
CA LEU A 50 -14.01 7.67 11.19
C LEU A 50 -14.66 8.25 9.94
N ARG A 51 -15.78 8.96 10.11
CA ARG A 51 -16.50 9.53 8.97
C ARG A 51 -15.63 10.57 8.28
N HIS A 52 -15.42 10.39 6.97
CA HIS A 52 -14.70 11.34 6.12
C HIS A 52 -15.44 11.50 4.78
N GLY A 53 -15.17 12.61 4.08
CA GLY A 53 -15.68 12.82 2.73
C GLY A 53 -15.18 11.73 1.79
N HIS A 54 -15.99 11.37 0.80
CA HIS A 54 -15.56 10.46 -0.24
C HIS A 54 -14.60 11.20 -1.19
N GLU A 55 -13.39 10.68 -1.35
CA GLU A 55 -12.46 11.25 -2.32
C GLU A 55 -12.96 11.02 -3.75
N THR A 56 -12.94 12.07 -4.57
CA THR A 56 -13.44 12.02 -5.96
C THR A 56 -12.68 11.03 -6.84
N LEU A 57 -11.39 10.82 -6.56
CA LEU A 57 -10.52 9.90 -7.29
C LEU A 57 -10.73 8.42 -6.92
N ASN A 58 -11.40 8.14 -5.79
CA ASN A 58 -11.62 6.78 -5.32
C ASN A 58 -13.00 6.27 -5.77
N GLN A 59 -13.16 5.96 -7.06
CA GLN A 59 -14.46 5.50 -7.57
C GLN A 59 -14.96 4.26 -6.81
N PRO A 60 -16.28 4.15 -6.56
CA PRO A 60 -16.85 3.00 -5.87
C PRO A 60 -16.43 1.71 -6.54
N ASN A 61 -15.87 0.76 -5.78
CA ASN A 61 -15.51 -0.55 -6.30
C ASN A 61 -16.80 -1.26 -6.80
N PRO A 62 -16.97 -1.44 -8.14
CA PRO A 62 -18.21 -1.96 -8.70
C PRO A 62 -18.50 -3.41 -8.30
N ILE A 63 -17.49 -4.13 -7.80
CA ILE A 63 -17.55 -5.55 -7.44
C ILE A 63 -17.82 -5.75 -5.95
N ARG A 64 -17.79 -4.67 -5.16
CA ARG A 64 -18.05 -4.72 -3.71
C ARG A 64 -19.46 -5.24 -3.40
N THR A 65 -20.44 -4.92 -4.23
CA THR A 65 -21.82 -5.42 -4.11
C THR A 65 -21.91 -6.89 -4.44
N PHE A 66 -21.27 -7.33 -5.53
CA PHE A 66 -21.25 -8.72 -6.00
C PHE A 66 -20.59 -9.69 -5.01
N VAL A 67 -19.55 -9.26 -4.30
CA VAL A 67 -18.87 -10.12 -3.31
C VAL A 67 -19.74 -10.30 -2.07
N ARG A 68 -20.38 -9.21 -1.60
CA ARG A 68 -21.23 -9.25 -0.41
C ARG A 68 -22.39 -10.23 -0.55
N SER A 69 -22.89 -10.46 -1.76
CA SER A 69 -23.96 -11.44 -2.02
C SER A 69 -23.48 -12.89 -2.07
N ASN A 70 -22.19 -13.15 -2.27
CA ASN A 70 -21.69 -14.49 -2.64
C ASN A 70 -20.63 -15.07 -1.67
N ASN A 71 -20.36 -14.45 -0.53
CA ASN A 71 -19.41 -14.95 0.50
C ASN A 71 -17.99 -15.31 -0.02
N PHE A 72 -17.52 -14.66 -1.08
CA PHE A 72 -16.17 -14.91 -1.61
C PHE A 72 -15.08 -14.44 -0.63
N THR A 73 -14.01 -15.23 -0.51
CA THR A 73 -12.82 -14.89 0.29
C THR A 73 -11.97 -13.81 -0.39
N HIS A 74 -11.16 -13.12 0.40
CA HIS A 74 -10.26 -12.05 -0.07
C HIS A 74 -9.30 -12.52 -1.19
N ASP A 75 -8.94 -13.81 -1.22
CA ASP A 75 -8.02 -14.36 -2.22
C ASP A 75 -8.61 -14.37 -3.64
N HIS A 76 -9.95 -14.38 -3.79
CA HIS A 76 -10.62 -14.28 -5.09
C HIS A 76 -10.67 -12.85 -5.67
N PHE A 77 -10.34 -11.81 -4.88
CA PHE A 77 -10.55 -10.41 -5.26
C PHE A 77 -9.49 -9.82 -6.19
N ILE A 78 -8.24 -10.30 -6.12
CA ILE A 78 -7.10 -9.66 -6.82
C ILE A 78 -7.29 -9.69 -8.35
N LEU A 79 -8.07 -10.63 -8.86
CA LEU A 79 -8.30 -10.84 -10.30
C LEU A 79 -9.39 -9.93 -10.90
N LEU A 80 -10.15 -9.20 -10.08
CA LEU A 80 -11.40 -8.60 -10.51
C LEU A 80 -11.38 -7.08 -10.71
N LYS A 81 -10.33 -6.34 -10.34
CA LYS A 81 -10.32 -4.86 -10.46
C LYS A 81 -9.90 -4.37 -11.85
N PRO A 82 -10.81 -3.90 -12.74
CA PRO A 82 -10.45 -3.55 -14.12
C PRO A 82 -10.14 -2.05 -14.29
N HIS A 83 -10.40 -1.20 -13.29
CA HIS A 83 -10.59 0.24 -13.55
C HIS A 83 -9.39 1.16 -13.26
N GLN A 84 -8.19 0.62 -13.03
CA GLN A 84 -6.96 1.41 -13.01
C GLN A 84 -5.88 0.71 -13.84
N TYR A 85 -5.98 0.81 -15.17
CA TYR A 85 -5.13 0.11 -16.14
C TYR A 85 -3.62 0.27 -15.88
N SER A 86 -3.17 1.43 -15.40
CA SER A 86 -1.77 1.70 -15.08
C SER A 86 -1.31 1.04 -13.77
N ARG A 87 -2.09 1.16 -12.69
CA ARG A 87 -1.77 0.54 -11.38
C ARG A 87 -1.88 -0.97 -11.40
N HIS A 88 -2.85 -1.50 -12.16
CA HIS A 88 -2.97 -2.93 -12.38
C HIS A 88 -1.72 -3.48 -13.08
N LYS A 89 -1.19 -2.78 -14.09
CA LYS A 89 0.08 -3.14 -14.74
C LYS A 89 1.26 -3.08 -13.75
N LEU A 90 1.32 -2.05 -12.91
CA LEU A 90 2.36 -1.93 -11.86
C LEU A 90 2.33 -3.12 -10.89
N LEU A 91 1.13 -3.51 -10.45
CA LEU A 91 0.93 -4.65 -9.55
C LEU A 91 1.23 -6.00 -10.24
N GLN A 92 0.88 -6.17 -11.52
CA GLN A 92 1.22 -7.37 -12.30
C GLN A 92 2.73 -7.58 -12.40
N GLN A 93 3.50 -6.49 -12.48
CA GLN A 93 4.96 -6.51 -12.62
C GLN A 93 5.72 -6.30 -11.30
N SER A 94 5.01 -6.34 -10.16
CA SER A 94 5.56 -6.19 -8.80
C SER A 94 6.85 -6.97 -8.54
N PHE A 95 6.86 -8.26 -8.90
CA PHE A 95 8.01 -9.16 -8.67
C PHE A 95 9.32 -8.67 -9.30
N LYS A 96 9.25 -7.93 -10.42
CA LYS A 96 10.44 -7.37 -11.09
C LYS A 96 11.13 -6.30 -10.25
N ARG A 97 10.39 -5.69 -9.31
CA ARG A 97 10.83 -4.53 -8.51
C ARG A 97 11.27 -4.92 -7.10
N PHE A 98 10.92 -6.10 -6.60
CA PHE A 98 11.16 -6.47 -5.19
C PHE A 98 12.60 -6.29 -4.72
N ALA A 99 13.60 -6.56 -5.58
CA ALA A 99 15.01 -6.42 -5.23
C ALA A 99 15.53 -4.97 -5.22
N HIS A 100 14.88 -4.05 -5.93
CA HIS A 100 15.38 -2.70 -6.22
C HIS A 100 14.40 -1.58 -5.83
N ASP A 101 13.28 -1.95 -5.24
CA ASP A 101 12.26 -1.04 -4.75
C ASP A 101 11.89 -1.44 -3.32
N GLY A 102 12.09 -0.52 -2.38
CA GLY A 102 11.87 -0.75 -0.97
C GLY A 102 12.35 0.42 -0.11
N TYR A 103 12.36 0.23 1.20
CA TYR A 103 12.83 1.23 2.14
C TYR A 103 14.29 1.70 1.93
N PRO A 104 15.25 0.88 1.43
CA PRO A 104 16.61 1.36 1.21
C PRO A 104 16.70 2.38 0.06
N GLU A 105 15.75 2.36 -0.86
CA GLU A 105 15.70 3.27 -2.01
C GLU A 105 14.78 4.48 -1.79
N THR A 106 14.11 4.58 -0.62
CA THR A 106 13.19 5.68 -0.34
C THR A 106 13.95 7.01 -0.24
N GLU A 107 13.56 7.96 -1.07
CA GLU A 107 14.11 9.31 -1.10
C GLU A 107 13.11 10.29 -0.49
N TYR A 108 13.54 11.05 0.51
CA TYR A 108 12.74 12.08 1.16
C TYR A 108 13.65 13.12 1.84
N THR A 109 13.15 14.33 2.02
CA THR A 109 13.78 15.37 2.82
C THR A 109 12.92 15.63 4.05
N VAL A 110 13.54 15.72 5.23
CA VAL A 110 12.82 16.07 6.46
C VAL A 110 12.60 17.58 6.46
N VAL A 111 11.34 18.00 6.49
CA VAL A 111 10.93 19.41 6.55
C VAL A 111 10.86 19.89 8.00
N SER A 112 10.26 19.07 8.88
CA SER A 112 10.19 19.35 10.31
C SER A 112 10.00 18.08 11.12
N ALA A 113 10.46 18.10 12.37
CA ALA A 113 10.25 17.00 13.31
C ALA A 113 10.11 17.55 14.74
N GLY A 114 9.08 17.12 15.46
CA GLY A 114 8.90 17.54 16.85
C GLY A 114 7.63 17.00 17.52
N PRO A 115 7.55 17.14 18.86
CA PRO A 115 6.36 16.79 19.60
C PRO A 115 5.21 17.76 19.29
N ILE A 116 4.00 17.23 19.17
CA ILE A 116 2.75 18.00 19.02
C ILE A 116 1.73 17.53 20.05
N HIS A 117 0.70 18.34 20.32
CA HIS A 117 -0.33 18.05 21.31
C HIS A 117 0.25 17.68 22.69
N ASP A 118 1.05 18.59 23.26
CA ASP A 118 1.67 18.43 24.58
C ASP A 118 2.51 17.15 24.73
N GLY A 119 3.09 16.68 23.61
CA GLY A 119 3.93 15.47 23.57
C GLY A 119 3.18 14.16 23.33
N LEU A 120 1.87 14.20 23.06
CA LEU A 120 1.09 13.01 22.76
C LEU A 120 1.51 12.35 21.43
N TYR A 121 1.93 13.14 20.45
CA TYR A 121 2.44 12.63 19.17
C TYR A 121 3.79 13.24 18.83
N TYR A 122 4.62 12.46 18.13
CA TYR A 122 5.83 12.96 17.50
C TYR A 122 5.58 13.06 15.99
N GLN A 123 5.47 14.27 15.46
CA GLN A 123 5.20 14.50 14.05
C GLN A 123 6.51 14.65 13.28
N ILE A 124 6.57 13.98 12.13
CA ILE A 124 7.65 14.12 11.15
C ILE A 124 6.99 14.52 9.83
N SER A 125 7.31 15.72 9.36
CA SER A 125 6.90 16.21 8.05
C SER A 125 8.03 15.99 7.07
N VAL A 126 7.73 15.35 5.94
CA VAL A 126 8.70 15.04 4.90
C VAL A 126 8.22 15.58 3.56
N GLU A 127 9.17 15.93 2.70
CA GLU A 127 8.93 16.25 1.30
C GLU A 127 9.42 15.07 0.45
N LEU A 128 8.56 14.64 -0.48
CA LEU A 128 8.81 13.53 -1.39
C LEU A 128 9.01 14.10 -2.80
N MET A 129 10.18 13.82 -3.39
CA MET A 129 10.45 14.19 -4.79
C MET A 129 9.85 13.14 -5.74
N GLU A 130 8.52 13.11 -5.84
CA GLU A 130 7.75 12.10 -6.59
C GLU A 130 8.29 11.85 -8.00
N LYS A 131 8.60 12.91 -8.75
CA LYS A 131 9.14 12.80 -10.12
C LYS A 131 10.45 12.02 -10.16
N ASN A 132 11.39 12.34 -9.26
CA ASN A 132 12.69 11.68 -9.19
C ASN A 132 12.53 10.20 -8.83
N ILE A 133 11.62 9.89 -7.90
CA ILE A 133 11.32 8.52 -7.47
C ILE A 133 10.75 7.70 -8.64
N LEU A 134 9.78 8.26 -9.38
CA LEU A 134 9.16 7.59 -10.52
C LEU A 134 10.15 7.39 -11.68
N GLU A 135 10.96 8.39 -11.99
CA GLU A 135 12.02 8.32 -13.01
C GLU A 135 13.04 7.22 -12.66
N LYS A 136 13.51 7.16 -11.42
CA LYS A 136 14.45 6.14 -10.94
C LYS A 136 13.89 4.71 -11.07
N LEU A 137 12.58 4.57 -10.89
CA LEU A 137 11.89 3.27 -11.02
C LEU A 137 11.49 2.94 -12.47
N ASN A 138 11.84 3.79 -13.45
CA ASN A 138 11.42 3.70 -14.85
C ASN A 138 9.90 3.57 -15.00
N ILE A 139 9.15 4.26 -14.13
CA ILE A 139 7.69 4.31 -14.17
C ILE A 139 7.31 5.60 -14.85
N THR A 140 6.70 5.51 -16.04
CA THR A 140 6.21 6.68 -16.76
C THR A 140 5.20 7.41 -15.87
N SER A 141 5.47 8.69 -15.54
CA SER A 141 4.47 9.52 -14.86
C SER A 141 3.24 9.60 -15.76
N GLN A 142 2.06 9.41 -15.18
CA GLN A 142 0.79 9.54 -15.90
C GLN A 142 0.54 10.97 -16.35
#